data_AF-A0A8I1Q1S7-F1
#
_entry.id   AF-A0A8I1Q1S7-F1
#
_cell.length_a   1.000
_cell.length_b   1.000
_cell.length_c   1.000
_cell.angle_alpha   90.00
_cell.angle_beta   90.00
_cell.angle_gamma   90.00
#
_symmetry.space_group_name_H-M   'P 1'
#
loop_
_entity.id
_entity.type
_entity.pdbx_description
1 polymer ?
#
loop_
_entity_poly.entity_id
_entity_poly.type
_entity_poly.pdbx_seq_one_letter_code
_entity_poly.pdbx_strand_id
1 'polypeptide(L)'
;MTASARPLNLLLCVAIGVAAAIVGLLPWIVTGMRLPLQNAWAAAVMPDDMPIALLPFSPYTLILMAGMLVTGAAVGGTAGRLLRRRLPRGGVSAIAGGVLAVQVLAVVQTSVAVLGGLRQDVEGRLYFAAILGAIVLSVLLGALTLWLVAVAPRAGAVIGFTLAALAAEQWAAGLIVAPFSISATPFALWLAAALRWLPSVAVGIAIAWCGLRTVGGAVAAVGSLLFLWVAPATTSAIGMAAGTRVYWRFPAEMLAAARGVFVSALMIPSLSLLPVVLALTVAAVGLVWRRSARSARAAGAVTPSA
;
A
#
# COMPACT_ATOMS: atom_id res chain seq x y z
N MET A 1 -33.13 21.08 7.45
CA MET A 1 -33.49 20.36 6.20
C MET A 1 -32.21 20.16 5.38
N THR A 2 -31.58 18.98 5.44
CA THR A 2 -30.39 18.71 4.60
C THR A 2 -30.84 18.21 3.24
N ALA A 3 -30.50 18.93 2.17
CA ALA A 3 -30.76 18.50 0.80
C ALA A 3 -30.34 17.05 0.60
N SER A 4 -31.28 16.19 0.18
CA SER A 4 -31.01 14.80 -0.16
C SER A 4 -29.96 14.77 -1.27
N ALA A 5 -28.75 14.33 -0.93
CA ALA A 5 -27.69 14.23 -1.92
C ALA A 5 -28.07 13.18 -2.97
N ARG A 6 -27.99 13.55 -4.26
CA ARG A 6 -28.31 12.63 -5.37
C ARG A 6 -27.47 11.35 -5.28
N PRO A 7 -28.07 10.17 -5.52
CA PRO A 7 -27.34 8.92 -5.58
C PRO A 7 -26.36 8.93 -6.76
N LEU A 8 -25.21 8.27 -6.60
CA LEU A 8 -24.25 8.09 -7.68
C LEU A 8 -24.76 7.00 -8.62
N ASN A 9 -24.45 7.10 -9.92
CA ASN A 9 -24.67 6.01 -10.86
C ASN A 9 -23.49 5.03 -10.82
N LEU A 10 -23.69 3.82 -11.37
CA LEU A 10 -22.65 2.79 -11.39
C LEU A 10 -21.44 3.20 -12.24
N LEU A 11 -21.64 3.93 -13.32
CA LEU A 11 -20.57 4.43 -14.18
C LEU A 11 -19.59 5.34 -13.40
N LEU A 12 -20.13 6.25 -12.58
CA LEU A 12 -19.30 7.12 -11.74
C LEU A 12 -18.58 6.31 -10.65
N CYS A 13 -19.18 5.24 -10.13
CA CYS A 13 -18.51 4.32 -9.22
C CYS A 13 -17.32 3.62 -9.90
N VAL A 14 -17.48 3.16 -11.15
CA VAL A 14 -16.37 2.62 -11.96
C VAL A 14 -15.30 3.69 -12.17
N ALA A 15 -15.69 4.92 -12.54
CA ALA A 15 -14.76 6.02 -12.77
C ALA A 15 -13.95 6.37 -11.50
N ILE A 16 -14.57 6.33 -10.31
CA ILE A 16 -13.88 6.48 -9.04
C ILE A 16 -12.83 5.37 -8.86
N GLY A 17 -13.17 4.12 -9.20
CA GLY A 17 -12.22 3.01 -9.16
C GLY A 17 -11.04 3.18 -10.10
N VAL A 18 -11.31 3.59 -11.35
CA VAL A 18 -10.28 3.88 -12.35
C VAL A 18 -9.36 5.00 -11.87
N ALA A 19 -9.93 6.13 -11.40
CA ALA A 19 -9.17 7.25 -10.88
C ALA A 19 -8.30 6.84 -9.69
N ALA A 20 -8.83 6.01 -8.77
CA ALA A 20 -8.08 5.51 -7.64
C ALA A 20 -6.88 4.64 -8.05
N ALA A 21 -7.05 3.77 -9.05
CA ALA A 21 -5.94 2.97 -9.56
C ALA A 21 -4.89 3.83 -10.28
N ILE A 22 -5.30 4.85 -11.04
CA ILE A 22 -4.39 5.82 -11.67
C ILE A 22 -3.60 6.57 -10.60
N VAL A 23 -4.24 7.01 -9.51
CA VAL A 23 -3.57 7.60 -8.34
C VAL A 23 -2.52 6.64 -7.79
N GLY A 24 -2.84 5.35 -7.69
CA GLY A 24 -1.88 4.31 -7.30
C GLY A 24 -0.65 4.25 -8.21
N LEU A 25 -0.82 4.38 -9.52
CA LEU A 25 0.26 4.34 -10.51
C LEU A 25 1.06 5.64 -10.64
N LEU A 26 0.64 6.75 -10.00
CA LEU A 26 1.28 8.06 -10.14
C LEU A 26 2.81 8.06 -9.96
N PRO A 27 3.41 7.38 -8.96
CA PRO A 27 4.87 7.34 -8.78
C PRO A 27 5.61 6.86 -10.02
N TRP A 28 4.96 6.02 -10.83
CA TRP A 28 5.52 5.50 -12.06
C TRP A 28 5.13 6.31 -13.30
N ILE A 29 3.91 6.87 -13.32
CA ILE A 29 3.47 7.74 -14.41
C ILE A 29 4.40 8.95 -14.54
N VAL A 30 4.79 9.57 -13.42
CA VAL A 30 5.63 10.78 -13.43
C VAL A 30 7.08 10.53 -13.90
N THR A 31 7.55 9.27 -13.95
CA THR A 31 8.87 8.92 -14.47
C THR A 31 8.87 8.67 -15.98
N GLY A 32 7.71 8.78 -16.64
CA GLY A 32 7.56 8.47 -18.06
C GLY A 32 7.33 6.99 -18.37
N MET A 33 7.19 6.14 -17.33
CA MET A 33 6.80 4.73 -17.44
C MET A 33 7.71 3.84 -18.31
N ARG A 34 8.96 4.26 -18.57
CA ARG A 34 9.92 3.46 -19.33
C ARG A 34 10.42 2.30 -18.49
N LEU A 35 10.34 1.09 -19.02
CA LEU A 35 10.74 -0.12 -18.30
C LEU A 35 12.17 0.03 -17.73
N PRO A 36 12.42 -0.33 -16.46
CA PRO A 36 13.77 -0.37 -15.92
C PRO A 36 14.66 -1.31 -16.74
N LEU A 37 15.98 -1.10 -16.71
CA LEU A 37 16.92 -1.92 -17.45
C LEU A 37 16.73 -3.42 -17.14
N GLN A 38 16.51 -4.23 -18.19
CA GLN A 38 16.25 -5.66 -18.06
C GLN A 38 17.51 -6.48 -18.32
N ASN A 39 18.11 -6.98 -17.24
CA ASN A 39 19.29 -7.86 -17.34
C ASN A 39 18.96 -9.27 -17.87
N ALA A 40 17.67 -9.60 -18.00
CA ALA A 40 17.19 -10.89 -18.48
C ALA A 40 16.78 -10.87 -19.96
N TRP A 41 16.96 -9.74 -20.65
CA TRP A 41 16.66 -9.62 -22.07
C TRP A 41 17.73 -10.26 -22.96
N ALA A 42 17.32 -10.73 -24.13
CA ALA A 42 18.20 -11.45 -25.06
C ALA A 42 19.20 -10.53 -25.75
N ALA A 43 18.78 -9.30 -26.05
CA ALA A 43 19.63 -8.25 -26.59
C ALA A 43 19.79 -7.12 -25.57
N ALA A 44 20.97 -6.51 -25.56
CA ALA A 44 21.18 -5.27 -24.81
C ALA A 44 20.38 -4.15 -25.46
N VAL A 45 19.57 -3.46 -24.67
CA VAL A 45 18.78 -2.30 -25.10
C VAL A 45 19.15 -1.13 -24.19
N MET A 46 19.38 0.04 -24.78
CA MET A 46 19.74 1.24 -24.02
C MET A 46 18.56 1.70 -23.15
N PRO A 47 18.81 2.35 -22.00
CA PRO A 47 17.74 2.83 -21.13
C PRO A 47 16.68 3.69 -21.84
N ASP A 48 17.12 4.54 -22.77
CA ASP A 48 16.23 5.45 -23.52
C ASP A 48 15.40 4.74 -24.59
N ASP A 49 15.77 3.51 -24.96
CA ASP A 49 15.08 2.67 -25.94
C ASP A 49 14.19 1.61 -25.26
N MET A 50 14.19 1.54 -23.93
CA MET A 50 13.32 0.63 -23.19
C MET A 50 11.85 0.99 -23.42
N PRO A 51 10.98 -0.02 -23.67
CA PRO A 51 9.57 0.21 -23.97
C PRO A 51 8.83 0.78 -22.76
N ILE A 52 7.69 1.42 -23.04
CA ILE A 52 6.78 1.87 -21.99
C ILE A 52 6.03 0.66 -21.41
N ALA A 53 6.00 0.58 -20.08
CA ALA A 53 5.27 -0.43 -19.33
C ALA A 53 4.51 0.23 -18.18
N LEU A 54 3.27 -0.17 -17.91
CA LEU A 54 2.42 0.43 -16.87
C LEU A 54 2.86 0.10 -15.44
N LEU A 55 3.75 -0.88 -15.28
CA LEU A 55 4.41 -1.24 -14.02
C LEU A 55 5.93 -1.31 -14.21
N PRO A 56 6.72 -0.82 -13.23
CA PRO A 56 8.18 -0.88 -13.25
C PRO A 56 8.63 -2.31 -12.96
N PHE A 57 8.62 -3.19 -13.96
CA PHE A 57 8.94 -4.61 -13.77
C PHE A 57 10.42 -4.82 -13.43
N SER A 58 10.74 -5.04 -12.15
CA SER A 58 12.11 -5.31 -11.69
C SER A 58 12.08 -5.91 -10.28
N PRO A 59 13.06 -6.77 -9.90
CA PRO A 59 13.20 -7.23 -8.52
C PRO A 59 13.42 -6.08 -7.52
N TYR A 60 14.00 -4.97 -7.98
CA TYR A 60 14.31 -3.82 -7.12
C TYR A 60 13.11 -2.91 -6.84
N THR A 61 12.01 -3.10 -7.57
CA THR A 61 10.79 -2.28 -7.45
C THR A 61 9.60 -3.09 -6.92
N LEU A 62 9.80 -4.32 -6.44
CA LEU A 62 8.72 -5.17 -5.90
C LEU A 62 7.91 -4.44 -4.82
N ILE A 63 8.61 -3.80 -3.88
CA ILE A 63 7.98 -3.09 -2.76
C ILE A 63 7.24 -1.84 -3.27
N LEU A 64 7.80 -1.14 -4.25
CA LEU A 64 7.14 0.00 -4.89
C LEU A 64 5.88 -0.44 -5.67
N MET A 65 5.94 -1.53 -6.43
CA MET A 65 4.79 -2.10 -7.14
C MET A 65 3.68 -2.48 -6.16
N ALA A 66 4.02 -3.12 -5.03
CA ALA A 66 3.08 -3.39 -3.97
C ALA A 66 2.46 -2.11 -3.41
N GLY A 67 3.28 -1.09 -3.13
CA GLY A 67 2.83 0.23 -2.70
C GLY A 67 1.81 0.84 -3.67
N MET A 68 2.13 0.89 -4.97
CA MET A 68 1.26 1.45 -6.00
C MET A 68 -0.10 0.75 -6.11
N LEU A 69 -0.09 -0.58 -6.18
CA LEU A 69 -1.30 -1.37 -6.35
C LEU A 69 -2.18 -1.34 -5.10
N VAL A 70 -1.58 -1.46 -3.91
CA VAL A 70 -2.33 -1.45 -2.65
C VAL A 70 -2.83 -0.04 -2.31
N THR A 71 -2.04 1.01 -2.51
CA THR A 71 -2.46 2.40 -2.26
C THR A 71 -3.59 2.79 -3.20
N GLY A 72 -3.52 2.48 -4.50
CA GLY A 72 -4.62 2.76 -5.42
C GLY A 72 -5.92 2.06 -5.01
N ALA A 73 -5.84 0.79 -4.59
CA ALA A 73 -7.00 0.06 -4.09
C ALA A 73 -7.53 0.63 -2.76
N ALA A 74 -6.66 1.09 -1.87
CA ALA A 74 -7.02 1.74 -0.61
C ALA A 74 -7.73 3.08 -0.83
N VAL A 75 -7.32 3.88 -1.82
CA VAL A 75 -8.02 5.11 -2.22
C VAL A 75 -9.45 4.78 -2.68
N GLY A 76 -9.60 3.75 -3.52
CA GLY A 76 -10.92 3.26 -3.95
C GLY A 76 -11.77 2.77 -2.78
N GLY A 77 -11.19 2.00 -1.86
CA GLY A 77 -11.86 1.52 -0.66
C GLY A 77 -12.31 2.65 0.27
N THR A 78 -11.46 3.67 0.42
CA THR A 78 -11.75 4.87 1.23
C THR A 78 -12.89 5.67 0.61
N ALA A 79 -12.86 5.89 -0.71
CA ALA A 79 -13.96 6.52 -1.44
C ALA A 79 -15.27 5.73 -1.26
N GLY A 80 -15.21 4.40 -1.36
CA GLY A 80 -16.34 3.51 -1.12
C GLY A 80 -16.92 3.65 0.29
N ARG A 81 -16.07 3.73 1.33
CA ARG A 81 -16.49 3.95 2.72
C ARG A 81 -17.11 5.33 2.92
N LEU A 82 -16.48 6.39 2.40
CA LEU A 82 -16.94 7.77 2.58
C LEU A 82 -18.25 8.05 1.84
N LEU A 83 -18.40 7.49 0.64
CA LEU A 83 -19.56 7.68 -0.21
C LEU A 83 -20.67 6.64 0.04
N ARG A 84 -20.54 5.77 1.05
CA ARG A 84 -21.46 4.64 1.30
C ARG A 84 -22.95 5.01 1.31
N ARG A 85 -23.29 6.22 1.77
CA ARG A 85 -24.68 6.73 1.79
C ARG A 85 -25.24 7.13 0.41
N ARG A 86 -24.36 7.37 -0.57
CA ARG A 86 -24.71 7.77 -1.94
C ARG A 86 -24.51 6.65 -2.97
N LEU A 87 -23.94 5.52 -2.57
CA LEU A 87 -23.66 4.42 -3.49
C LEU A 87 -24.95 3.65 -3.83
N PRO A 88 -25.15 3.29 -5.11
CA PRO A 88 -26.21 2.37 -5.50
C PRO A 88 -25.90 0.95 -5.02
N ARG A 89 -26.88 0.03 -5.14
CA ARG A 89 -26.62 -1.42 -4.97
C ARG A 89 -25.51 -1.83 -5.94
N GLY A 90 -24.47 -2.50 -5.43
CA GLY A 90 -23.28 -2.86 -6.21
C GLY A 90 -22.26 -1.74 -6.42
N GLY A 91 -22.44 -0.54 -5.85
CA GLY A 91 -21.52 0.59 -6.04
C GLY A 91 -20.08 0.31 -5.58
N VAL A 92 -19.90 -0.40 -4.46
CA VAL A 92 -18.56 -0.83 -4.00
C VAL A 92 -17.94 -1.82 -4.97
N SER A 93 -18.72 -2.77 -5.50
CA SER A 93 -18.25 -3.72 -6.51
C SER A 93 -17.88 -3.03 -7.83
N ALA A 94 -18.59 -1.97 -8.21
CA ALA A 94 -18.24 -1.15 -9.38
C ALA A 94 -16.92 -0.38 -9.17
N ILE A 95 -16.68 0.18 -7.98
CA ILE A 95 -15.37 0.78 -7.63
C ILE A 95 -14.27 -0.29 -7.70
N ALA A 96 -14.50 -1.46 -7.08
CA ALA A 96 -13.54 -2.56 -7.13
C ALA A 96 -13.26 -3.02 -8.56
N GLY A 97 -14.29 -3.11 -9.41
CA GLY A 97 -14.17 -3.44 -10.83
C GLY A 97 -13.32 -2.42 -11.58
N GLY A 98 -13.52 -1.11 -11.35
CA GLY A 98 -12.69 -0.06 -11.94
C GLY A 98 -11.22 -0.15 -11.52
N VAL A 99 -10.95 -0.40 -10.24
CA VAL A 99 -9.58 -0.60 -9.73
C VAL A 99 -8.94 -1.82 -10.38
N LEU A 100 -9.62 -2.97 -10.32
CA LEU A 100 -9.10 -4.24 -10.83
C LEU A 100 -8.90 -4.21 -12.35
N ALA A 101 -9.78 -3.54 -13.10
CA ALA A 101 -9.62 -3.39 -14.54
C ALA A 101 -8.31 -2.68 -14.91
N VAL A 102 -7.99 -1.57 -14.23
CA VAL A 102 -6.73 -0.83 -14.46
C VAL A 102 -5.53 -1.67 -14.03
N GLN A 103 -5.61 -2.35 -12.87
CA GLN A 103 -4.50 -3.18 -12.40
C GLN A 103 -4.23 -4.37 -13.33
N VAL A 104 -5.27 -5.08 -13.76
CA VAL A 104 -5.15 -6.20 -14.72
C VAL A 104 -4.60 -5.70 -16.06
N LEU A 105 -5.08 -4.56 -16.56
CA LEU A 105 -4.54 -3.93 -17.76
C LEU A 105 -3.04 -3.62 -17.60
N ALA A 106 -2.64 -3.07 -16.46
CA ALA A 106 -1.24 -2.78 -16.17
C ALA A 106 -0.37 -4.05 -16.13
N VAL A 107 -0.87 -5.11 -15.50
CA VAL A 107 -0.20 -6.42 -15.47
C VAL A 107 -0.04 -7.00 -16.88
N VAL A 108 -1.11 -7.02 -17.67
CA VAL A 108 -1.10 -7.59 -19.02
C VAL A 108 -0.18 -6.80 -19.93
N GLN A 109 -0.30 -5.47 -19.94
CA GLN A 109 0.50 -4.60 -20.80
C GLN A 109 1.99 -4.71 -20.45
N THR A 110 2.34 -4.64 -19.17
CA THR A 110 3.72 -4.83 -18.73
C THR A 110 4.23 -6.22 -19.08
N SER A 111 3.41 -7.26 -18.94
CA SER A 111 3.80 -8.63 -19.28
C SER A 111 4.16 -8.77 -20.76
N VAL A 112 3.32 -8.23 -21.64
CA VAL A 112 3.58 -8.22 -23.09
C VAL A 112 4.87 -7.47 -23.41
N ALA A 113 5.08 -6.30 -22.82
CA ALA A 113 6.29 -5.49 -23.04
C ALA A 113 7.57 -6.23 -22.59
N VAL A 114 7.54 -6.88 -21.41
CA VAL A 114 8.69 -7.61 -20.88
C VAL A 114 8.98 -8.87 -21.69
N LEU A 115 7.95 -9.65 -22.02
CA LEU A 115 8.10 -10.91 -22.77
C LEU A 115 8.65 -10.68 -24.18
N GLY A 116 8.39 -9.52 -24.80
CA GLY A 116 8.89 -9.16 -26.12
C GLY A 116 10.42 -9.13 -26.24
N GLY A 117 11.15 -8.88 -25.14
CA GLY A 117 12.62 -8.87 -25.13
C GLY A 117 13.27 -9.95 -24.27
N LEU A 118 12.48 -10.70 -23.50
CA LEU A 118 12.99 -11.68 -22.53
C LEU A 118 13.70 -12.86 -23.22
N ARG A 119 14.82 -13.31 -22.64
CA ARG A 119 15.44 -14.57 -23.05
C ARG A 119 14.47 -15.74 -22.87
N GLN A 120 14.47 -16.65 -23.83
CA GLN A 120 13.56 -17.80 -23.88
C GLN A 120 14.07 -19.02 -23.10
N ASP A 121 15.01 -18.82 -22.17
CA ASP A 121 15.59 -19.87 -21.36
C ASP A 121 14.83 -20.08 -20.03
N VAL A 122 15.26 -21.07 -19.25
CA VAL A 122 14.63 -21.36 -17.95
C VAL A 122 14.79 -20.19 -16.97
N GLU A 123 15.95 -19.52 -16.96
CA GLU A 123 16.21 -18.43 -16.04
C GLU A 123 15.36 -17.20 -16.34
N GLY A 124 15.20 -16.83 -17.62
CA GLY A 124 14.30 -15.75 -18.03
C GLY A 124 12.86 -16.02 -17.60
N ARG A 125 12.36 -17.25 -17.77
CA ARG A 125 11.01 -17.64 -17.35
C ARG A 125 10.82 -17.61 -15.83
N LEU A 126 11.80 -18.09 -15.06
CA LEU A 126 11.75 -18.04 -13.59
C LEU A 126 11.77 -16.60 -13.07
N TYR A 127 12.62 -15.74 -13.65
CA TYR A 127 12.67 -14.31 -13.36
C TYR A 127 11.28 -13.66 -13.58
N PHE A 128 10.69 -13.92 -14.75
CA PHE A 128 9.39 -13.37 -15.09
C PHE A 128 8.29 -13.87 -14.14
N ALA A 129 8.22 -15.18 -13.91
CA ALA A 129 7.21 -15.80 -13.06
C ALA A 129 7.30 -15.33 -11.60
N ALA A 130 8.50 -15.15 -11.05
CA ALA A 130 8.69 -14.68 -9.69
C ALA A 130 8.16 -13.25 -9.50
N ILE A 131 8.51 -12.33 -10.40
CA ILE A 131 8.06 -10.93 -10.34
C ILE A 131 6.56 -10.85 -10.62
N LEU A 132 6.04 -11.59 -11.61
CA LEU A 132 4.61 -11.66 -11.88
C LEU A 132 3.83 -12.19 -10.68
N GLY A 133 4.34 -13.22 -9.99
CA GLY A 133 3.75 -13.75 -8.77
C GLY A 133 3.65 -12.70 -7.66
N ALA A 134 4.71 -11.89 -7.47
CA ALA A 134 4.70 -10.79 -6.51
C ALA A 134 3.69 -9.69 -6.89
N ILE A 135 3.55 -9.38 -8.18
CA ILE A 135 2.55 -8.44 -8.69
C ILE A 135 1.12 -8.96 -8.45
N VAL A 136 0.85 -10.24 -8.77
CA VAL A 136 -0.46 -10.87 -8.51
C VAL A 136 -0.78 -10.85 -7.03
N LEU A 137 0.16 -11.22 -6.16
CA LEU A 137 -0.02 -11.14 -4.71
C LEU A 137 -0.34 -9.71 -4.25
N SER A 138 0.30 -8.70 -4.86
CA SER A 138 0.05 -7.29 -4.58
C SER A 138 -1.35 -6.84 -5.00
N VAL A 139 -1.84 -7.30 -6.16
CA VAL A 139 -3.23 -7.07 -6.62
C VAL A 139 -4.22 -7.70 -5.62
N LEU A 140 -3.98 -8.94 -5.20
CA LEU A 140 -4.83 -9.62 -4.21
C LEU A 140 -4.84 -8.89 -2.86
N LEU A 141 -3.67 -8.44 -2.39
CA LEU A 141 -3.56 -7.65 -1.17
C LEU A 141 -4.27 -6.29 -1.31
N GLY A 142 -4.20 -5.66 -2.48
CA GLY A 142 -4.93 -4.45 -2.81
C GLY A 142 -6.46 -4.67 -2.77
N ALA A 143 -6.95 -5.75 -3.38
CA ALA A 143 -8.36 -6.12 -3.35
C ALA A 143 -8.86 -6.40 -1.92
N LEU A 144 -8.08 -7.13 -1.12
CA LEU A 144 -8.35 -7.34 0.30
C LEU A 144 -8.40 -6.02 1.06
N THR A 145 -7.44 -5.13 0.83
CA THR A 145 -7.37 -3.80 1.46
C THR A 145 -8.60 -2.96 1.12
N LEU A 146 -8.97 -2.91 -0.16
CA LEU A 146 -10.19 -2.23 -0.62
C LEU A 146 -11.43 -2.78 0.09
N TRP A 147 -11.56 -4.10 0.13
CA TRP A 147 -12.71 -4.76 0.79
C TRP A 147 -12.77 -4.47 2.29
N LEU A 148 -11.65 -4.59 3.00
CA LEU A 148 -11.54 -4.28 4.42
C LEU A 148 -11.93 -2.83 4.71
N VAL A 149 -11.43 -1.89 3.90
CA VAL A 149 -11.77 -0.47 4.07
C VAL A 149 -13.23 -0.21 3.71
N ALA A 150 -13.71 -0.61 2.54
CA ALA A 150 -15.04 -0.23 2.06
C ALA A 150 -16.19 -0.96 2.77
N VAL A 151 -16.03 -2.26 3.05
CA VAL A 151 -17.14 -3.14 3.42
C VAL A 151 -17.11 -3.52 4.90
N ALA A 152 -15.92 -3.85 5.44
CA ALA A 152 -15.82 -4.47 6.76
C ALA A 152 -16.33 -3.56 7.90
N PRO A 153 -16.67 -4.13 9.08
CA PRO A 153 -16.89 -3.34 10.29
C PRO A 153 -15.68 -2.46 10.63
N ARG A 154 -15.85 -1.51 11.56
CA ARG A 154 -14.76 -0.56 11.93
C ARG A 154 -13.44 -1.27 12.26
N ALA A 155 -13.50 -2.40 12.97
CA ALA A 155 -12.33 -3.21 13.28
C ALA A 155 -11.59 -3.70 12.03
N GLY A 156 -12.30 -4.31 11.07
CA GLY A 156 -11.70 -4.74 9.80
C GLY A 156 -11.15 -3.56 8.99
N ALA A 157 -11.83 -2.42 9.02
CA ALA A 157 -11.34 -1.21 8.34
C ALA A 157 -10.05 -0.65 8.95
N VAL A 158 -9.80 -0.83 10.25
CA VAL A 158 -8.50 -0.47 10.86
C VAL A 158 -7.39 -1.31 10.25
N ILE A 159 -7.58 -2.62 10.10
CA ILE A 159 -6.61 -3.50 9.44
C ILE A 159 -6.39 -3.05 7.99
N GLY A 160 -7.47 -2.76 7.26
CA GLY A 160 -7.38 -2.21 5.90
C GLY A 160 -6.61 -0.89 5.83
N PHE A 161 -6.87 0.05 6.75
CA PHE A 161 -6.12 1.30 6.84
C PHE A 161 -4.66 1.10 7.23
N THR A 162 -4.32 0.07 8.02
CA THR A 162 -2.93 -0.28 8.32
C THR A 162 -2.20 -0.75 7.06
N LEU A 163 -2.79 -1.67 6.30
CA LEU A 163 -2.22 -2.13 5.03
C LEU A 163 -2.05 -0.96 4.05
N ALA A 164 -3.06 -0.10 3.96
CA ALA A 164 -3.03 1.10 3.14
C ALA A 164 -1.91 2.06 3.57
N ALA A 165 -1.70 2.26 4.87
CA ALA A 165 -0.71 3.18 5.38
C ALA A 165 0.73 2.69 5.13
N LEU A 166 0.97 1.38 5.30
CA LEU A 166 2.25 0.74 4.95
C LEU A 166 2.54 0.86 3.45
N ALA A 167 1.54 0.62 2.60
CA ALA A 167 1.68 0.79 1.15
C ALA A 167 1.89 2.26 0.75
N ALA A 168 1.18 3.19 1.40
CA ALA A 168 1.24 4.61 1.12
C ALA A 168 2.62 5.22 1.41
N GLU A 169 3.36 4.69 2.39
CA GLU A 169 4.75 5.07 2.61
C GLU A 169 5.61 4.80 1.36
N GLN A 170 5.52 3.58 0.82
CA GLN A 170 6.31 3.15 -0.34
C GLN A 170 5.88 3.90 -1.61
N TRP A 171 4.57 4.11 -1.77
CA TRP A 171 4.00 4.94 -2.84
C TRP A 171 4.52 6.39 -2.78
N ALA A 172 4.50 7.01 -1.60
CA ALA A 172 4.94 8.40 -1.41
C ALA A 172 6.46 8.53 -1.59
N ALA A 173 7.23 7.57 -1.07
CA ALA A 173 8.67 7.52 -1.26
C ALA A 173 9.04 7.46 -2.75
N GLY A 174 8.37 6.61 -3.53
CA GLY A 174 8.59 6.51 -4.98
C GLY A 174 8.14 7.74 -5.77
N LEU A 175 7.15 8.49 -5.28
CA LEU A 175 6.70 9.73 -5.90
C LEU A 175 7.71 10.87 -5.69
N ILE A 176 8.39 10.90 -4.54
CA ILE A 176 9.34 11.97 -4.18
C ILE A 176 10.74 11.65 -4.66
N VAL A 177 11.17 10.41 -4.47
CA VAL A 177 12.45 9.89 -4.93
C VAL A 177 12.15 8.90 -6.05
N ALA A 178 12.15 9.42 -7.28
CA ALA A 178 11.92 8.60 -8.46
C ALA A 178 12.85 7.38 -8.43
N PRO A 179 12.33 6.16 -8.64
CA PRO A 179 13.15 4.95 -8.65
C PRO A 179 14.25 5.07 -9.70
N PHE A 180 15.46 4.62 -9.34
CA PHE A 180 16.66 4.68 -10.19
C PHE A 180 17.18 6.09 -10.54
N SER A 181 16.67 7.14 -9.88
CA SER A 181 17.22 8.49 -9.99
C SER A 181 18.45 8.67 -9.10
N ILE A 182 19.49 9.33 -9.64
CA ILE A 182 20.73 9.69 -8.92
C ILE A 182 20.64 11.14 -8.38
N SER A 183 19.57 11.87 -8.70
CA SER A 183 19.47 13.31 -8.50
C SER A 183 18.44 13.67 -7.41
N ALA A 184 18.47 12.98 -6.26
CA ALA A 184 17.61 13.33 -5.14
C ALA A 184 18.10 14.63 -4.49
N THR A 185 17.23 15.64 -4.42
CA THR A 185 17.55 16.90 -3.72
C THR A 185 17.61 16.67 -2.20
N PRO A 186 18.36 17.48 -1.44
CA PRO A 186 18.37 17.39 0.03
C PRO A 186 16.97 17.48 0.65
N PHE A 187 16.09 18.32 0.06
CA PHE A 187 14.70 18.43 0.47
C PHE A 187 13.91 17.13 0.25
N ALA A 188 14.09 16.45 -0.89
CA ALA A 188 13.44 15.17 -1.16
C ALA A 188 13.86 14.09 -0.15
N LEU A 189 15.16 14.03 0.20
CA LEU A 189 15.68 13.11 1.21
C LEU A 189 15.12 13.39 2.59
N TRP A 190 15.06 14.67 2.99
CA TRP A 190 14.43 15.08 4.25
C TRP A 190 12.95 14.70 4.29
N LEU A 191 12.20 14.95 3.21
CA LEU A 191 10.79 14.63 3.13
C LEU A 191 10.54 13.12 3.19
N ALA A 192 11.35 12.32 2.50
CA ALA A 192 11.30 10.86 2.59
C ALA A 192 11.58 10.37 4.03
N ALA A 193 12.57 10.96 4.71
CA ALA A 193 12.87 10.65 6.11
C ALA A 193 11.76 11.06 7.09
N ALA A 194 10.94 12.05 6.74
CA ALA A 194 9.74 12.41 7.49
C ALA A 194 8.58 11.43 7.22
N LEU A 195 8.39 11.03 5.96
CA LEU A 195 7.31 10.15 5.54
C LEU A 195 7.40 8.72 6.06
N ARG A 196 8.59 8.25 6.48
CA ARG A 196 8.72 6.96 7.17
C ARG A 196 7.85 6.84 8.43
N TRP A 197 7.43 7.97 9.01
CA TRP A 197 6.53 7.99 10.17
C TRP A 197 5.05 7.95 9.80
N LEU A 198 4.71 8.11 8.52
CA LEU A 198 3.34 8.13 8.02
C LEU A 198 2.54 6.88 8.42
N PRO A 199 3.06 5.63 8.31
CA PRO A 199 2.30 4.46 8.74
C PRO A 199 1.96 4.51 10.22
N SER A 200 2.91 4.89 11.06
CA SER A 200 2.73 4.93 12.51
C SER A 200 1.63 5.90 12.91
N VAL A 201 1.65 7.11 12.36
CA VAL A 201 0.65 8.15 12.63
C VAL A 201 -0.72 7.73 12.11
N ALA A 202 -0.80 7.26 10.87
CA ALA A 202 -2.06 6.83 10.25
C ALA A 202 -2.70 5.65 11.00
N VAL A 203 -1.90 4.66 11.43
CA VAL A 203 -2.36 3.52 12.23
C VAL A 203 -2.87 3.99 13.60
N GLY A 204 -2.13 4.88 14.28
CA GLY A 204 -2.57 5.44 15.56
C GLY A 204 -3.92 6.16 15.45
N ILE A 205 -4.09 6.96 14.39
CA ILE A 205 -5.37 7.64 14.08
C ILE A 205 -6.49 6.63 13.81
N ALA A 206 -6.22 5.58 13.02
CA ALA A 206 -7.19 4.54 12.70
C ALA A 206 -7.67 3.79 13.96
N ILE A 207 -6.73 3.43 14.86
CA ILE A 207 -7.04 2.80 16.15
C ILE A 207 -7.88 3.75 17.01
N ALA A 208 -7.49 5.02 17.12
CA ALA A 208 -8.24 6.02 17.88
C ALA A 208 -9.66 6.23 17.33
N TRP A 209 -9.83 6.19 16.00
CA TRP A 209 -11.12 6.30 15.31
C TRP A 209 -12.03 5.10 15.61
N CYS A 210 -11.51 3.88 15.50
CA CYS A 210 -12.26 2.66 15.83
C CYS A 210 -12.65 2.60 17.31
N GLY A 211 -11.70 2.94 18.19
CA GLY A 211 -11.83 2.76 19.63
C GLY A 211 -11.63 1.31 20.08
N LEU A 212 -11.46 1.14 21.40
CA LEU A 212 -11.10 -0.14 22.04
C LEU A 212 -12.23 -0.72 22.91
N ARG A 213 -13.48 -0.33 22.65
CA ARG A 213 -14.63 -0.75 23.49
C ARG A 213 -15.15 -2.15 23.16
N THR A 214 -14.71 -2.75 22.06
CA THR A 214 -15.13 -4.08 21.61
C THR A 214 -13.93 -4.98 21.46
N VAL A 215 -14.12 -6.28 21.62
CA VAL A 215 -13.07 -7.29 21.40
C VAL A 215 -12.48 -7.16 20.00
N GLY A 216 -13.34 -7.02 18.97
CA GLY A 216 -12.87 -6.79 17.60
C GLY A 216 -12.02 -5.53 17.43
N GLY A 217 -12.33 -4.45 18.14
CA GLY A 217 -11.51 -3.23 18.14
C GLY A 217 -10.13 -3.43 18.79
N ALA A 218 -10.08 -4.18 19.90
CA ALA A 218 -8.83 -4.53 20.56
C ALA A 218 -7.96 -5.46 19.70
N VAL A 219 -8.55 -6.51 19.13
CA VAL A 219 -7.85 -7.45 18.24
C VAL A 219 -7.33 -6.72 17.00
N ALA A 220 -8.12 -5.84 16.39
CA ALA A 220 -7.67 -5.04 15.25
C ALA A 220 -6.51 -4.11 15.63
N ALA A 221 -6.57 -3.45 16.79
CA ALA A 221 -5.47 -2.60 17.26
C ALA A 221 -4.18 -3.39 17.47
N VAL A 222 -4.24 -4.53 18.16
CA VAL A 222 -3.08 -5.41 18.37
C VAL A 222 -2.55 -5.91 17.03
N GLY A 223 -3.42 -6.41 16.15
CA GLY A 223 -3.03 -6.87 14.82
C GLY A 223 -2.35 -5.78 13.99
N SER A 224 -2.88 -4.55 14.01
CA SER A 224 -2.29 -3.41 13.31
C SER A 224 -0.92 -3.02 13.86
N LEU A 225 -0.73 -3.06 15.18
CA LEU A 225 0.58 -2.80 15.80
C LEU A 225 1.58 -3.92 15.47
N LEU A 226 1.14 -5.19 15.44
CA LEU A 226 1.96 -6.31 15.00
C LEU A 226 2.38 -6.18 13.53
N PHE A 227 1.46 -5.77 12.64
CA PHE A 227 1.81 -5.47 11.25
C PHE A 227 2.85 -4.36 11.17
N LEU A 228 2.69 -3.27 11.93
CA LEU A 228 3.64 -2.16 11.95
C LEU A 228 5.03 -2.61 12.46
N TRP A 229 5.07 -3.52 13.42
CA TRP A 229 6.31 -4.07 13.97
C TRP A 229 7.05 -4.98 12.97
N VAL A 230 6.31 -5.84 12.27
CA VAL A 230 6.87 -6.90 11.42
C VAL A 230 7.10 -6.45 9.98
N ALA A 231 6.34 -5.47 9.48
CA ALA A 231 6.41 -5.03 8.09
C ALA A 231 7.83 -4.57 7.67
N PRO A 232 8.55 -3.71 8.42
CA PRO A 232 9.89 -3.28 8.02
C PRO A 232 10.88 -4.45 7.88
N ALA A 233 10.86 -5.40 8.82
CA ALA A 233 11.69 -6.60 8.77
C ALA A 233 11.34 -7.49 7.57
N THR A 234 10.05 -7.62 7.26
CA THR A 234 9.55 -8.37 6.10
C THR A 234 10.03 -7.74 4.80
N THR A 235 9.90 -6.42 4.67
CA THR A 235 10.34 -5.64 3.51
C THR A 235 11.85 -5.80 3.28
N SER A 236 12.66 -5.72 4.33
CA SER A 236 14.11 -5.94 4.26
C SER A 236 14.46 -7.36 3.81
N ALA A 237 13.77 -8.37 4.34
CA ALA A 237 14.00 -9.77 3.97
C ALA A 237 13.63 -10.05 2.51
N ILE A 238 12.50 -9.51 2.03
CA ILE A 238 12.08 -9.58 0.62
C ILE A 238 13.10 -8.86 -0.26
N GLY A 239 13.55 -7.66 0.13
CA GLY A 239 14.54 -6.89 -0.62
C GLY A 239 15.86 -7.65 -0.79
N MET A 240 16.32 -8.34 0.27
CA MET A 240 17.49 -9.22 0.18
C MET A 240 17.23 -10.39 -0.77
N ALA A 241 16.16 -11.15 -0.56
CA ALA A 241 15.86 -12.35 -1.36
C ALA A 241 15.70 -12.02 -2.86
N ALA A 242 15.03 -10.92 -3.18
CA ALA A 242 14.81 -10.47 -4.54
C ALA A 242 16.06 -9.84 -5.18
N GLY A 243 16.87 -9.12 -4.38
CA GLY A 243 18.05 -8.41 -4.86
C GLY A 243 19.27 -9.32 -5.08
N THR A 244 19.39 -10.43 -4.35
CA THR A 244 20.57 -11.30 -4.39
C THR A 244 20.37 -12.50 -5.32
N ARG A 245 20.63 -12.27 -6.61
CA ARG A 245 20.46 -13.26 -7.69
C ARG A 245 21.27 -14.55 -7.52
N VAL A 246 22.38 -14.48 -6.79
CA VAL A 246 23.23 -15.65 -6.49
C VAL A 246 22.41 -16.76 -5.81
N TYR A 247 21.49 -16.40 -4.92
CA TYR A 247 20.69 -17.38 -4.17
C TYR A 247 19.49 -17.94 -4.95
N TRP A 248 19.20 -17.48 -6.16
CA TRP A 248 18.05 -17.98 -6.93
C TRP A 248 18.18 -19.45 -7.34
N ARG A 249 19.42 -19.94 -7.44
CA ARG A 249 19.73 -21.36 -7.66
C ARG A 249 19.73 -22.18 -6.36
N PHE A 250 19.71 -21.52 -5.20
CA PHE A 250 19.84 -22.13 -3.86
C PHE A 250 18.72 -21.62 -2.93
N PRO A 251 17.47 -22.06 -3.12
CA PRO A 251 16.31 -21.50 -2.40
C PRO A 251 16.37 -21.71 -0.88
N ALA A 252 17.00 -22.80 -0.42
CA ALA A 252 17.20 -23.05 1.00
C ALA A 252 18.16 -22.03 1.63
N GLU A 253 19.25 -21.69 0.93
CA GLU A 253 20.21 -20.65 1.36
C GLU A 253 19.56 -19.26 1.30
N MET A 254 18.76 -19.00 0.26
CA MET A 254 17.98 -17.77 0.15
C MET A 254 17.07 -17.58 1.37
N LEU A 255 16.35 -18.63 1.77
CA LEU A 255 15.45 -18.60 2.92
C LEU A 255 16.22 -18.42 4.24
N ALA A 256 17.35 -19.11 4.40
CA ALA A 256 18.20 -18.96 5.57
C ALA A 256 18.74 -17.52 5.69
N ALA A 257 19.24 -16.95 4.59
CA ALA A 257 19.70 -15.57 4.54
C ALA A 257 18.55 -14.58 4.80
N ALA A 258 17.37 -14.80 4.22
CA ALA A 258 16.21 -13.93 4.38
C ALA A 258 15.72 -13.94 5.82
N ARG A 259 15.69 -15.12 6.45
CA ARG A 259 15.40 -15.28 7.88
C ARG A 259 16.43 -14.55 8.74
N GLY A 260 17.71 -14.62 8.40
CA GLY A 260 18.78 -13.88 9.09
C GLY A 260 18.54 -12.37 9.05
N VAL A 261 18.25 -11.82 7.88
CA VAL A 261 17.92 -10.39 7.71
C VAL A 261 16.64 -10.02 8.46
N PHE A 262 15.61 -10.85 8.38
CA PHE A 262 14.34 -10.63 9.08
C PHE A 262 14.54 -10.54 10.60
N VAL A 263 15.21 -11.51 11.20
CA VAL A 263 15.46 -11.54 12.65
C VAL A 263 16.36 -10.37 13.06
N SER A 264 17.42 -10.09 12.29
CA SER A 264 18.30 -8.95 12.55
C SER A 264 17.52 -7.62 12.51
N ALA A 265 16.68 -7.41 11.49
CA ALA A 265 15.88 -6.20 11.35
C ALA A 265 14.86 -6.02 12.48
N LEU A 266 14.26 -7.10 13.00
CA LEU A 266 13.38 -7.03 14.17
C LEU A 266 14.09 -6.52 15.43
N MET A 267 15.39 -6.80 15.55
CA MET A 267 16.20 -6.40 16.71
C MET A 267 16.69 -4.94 16.63
N ILE A 268 16.48 -4.24 15.51
CA ILE A 268 16.87 -2.84 15.35
C ILE A 268 15.74 -1.94 15.89
N PRO A 269 15.89 -1.28 17.06
CA PRO A 269 14.77 -0.59 17.72
C PRO A 269 14.21 0.58 16.92
N SER A 270 15.06 1.27 16.16
CA SER A 270 14.66 2.39 15.30
C SER A 270 13.80 1.97 14.10
N LEU A 271 13.90 0.71 13.67
CA LEU A 271 13.12 0.15 12.56
C LEU A 271 11.85 -0.55 13.05
N SER A 272 11.90 -1.22 14.21
CA SER A 272 10.81 -2.10 14.65
C SER A 272 9.98 -1.50 15.79
N LEU A 273 10.61 -1.08 16.89
CA LEU A 273 9.90 -0.66 18.11
C LEU A 273 9.42 0.79 18.07
N LEU A 274 10.24 1.71 17.56
CA LEU A 274 9.94 3.13 17.58
C LEU A 274 8.66 3.50 16.77
N PRO A 275 8.40 2.91 15.59
CA PRO A 275 7.11 3.07 14.89
C PRO A 275 5.90 2.65 15.73
N VAL A 276 6.02 1.52 16.44
CA VAL A 276 4.95 0.98 17.31
C VAL A 276 4.68 1.93 18.47
N VAL A 277 5.73 2.43 19.13
CA VAL A 277 5.60 3.41 20.21
C VAL A 277 4.90 4.68 19.71
N LEU A 278 5.29 5.20 18.54
CA LEU A 278 4.64 6.37 17.96
C LEU A 278 3.16 6.12 17.62
N ALA A 279 2.82 4.96 17.06
CA ALA A 279 1.43 4.60 16.80
C ALA A 279 0.62 4.52 18.11
N LEU A 280 1.19 3.95 19.16
CA LEU A 280 0.59 3.87 20.49
C LEU A 280 0.37 5.26 21.10
N THR A 281 1.34 6.17 21.01
CA THR A 281 1.19 7.54 21.56
C THR A 281 0.10 8.31 20.83
N VAL A 282 0.08 8.25 19.50
CA VAL A 282 -0.98 8.88 18.68
C VAL A 282 -2.35 8.28 19.00
N ALA A 283 -2.45 6.95 19.12
CA ALA A 283 -3.69 6.28 19.50
C ALA A 283 -4.17 6.71 20.89
N ALA A 284 -3.27 6.76 21.88
CA ALA A 284 -3.58 7.16 23.24
C ALA A 284 -4.11 8.60 23.30
N VAL A 285 -3.40 9.55 22.67
CA VAL A 285 -3.82 10.96 22.58
C VAL A 285 -5.20 11.08 21.93
N GLY A 286 -5.43 10.41 20.80
CA GLY A 286 -6.72 10.42 20.11
C GLY A 286 -7.86 9.83 20.95
N LEU A 287 -7.59 8.77 21.72
CA LEU A 287 -8.59 8.16 22.60
C LEU A 287 -8.94 9.06 23.80
N VAL A 288 -7.95 9.71 24.41
CA VAL A 288 -8.15 10.66 25.52
C VAL A 288 -8.99 11.85 25.05
N TRP A 289 -8.62 12.48 23.92
CA TRP A 289 -9.38 13.58 23.35
C TRP A 289 -10.84 13.18 23.11
N ARG A 290 -11.09 12.02 22.48
CA ARG A 290 -12.47 11.55 22.23
C ARG A 290 -13.27 11.25 23.49
N ARG A 291 -12.62 10.94 24.62
CA ARG A 291 -13.30 10.79 25.91
C ARG A 291 -13.69 12.17 26.43
N SER A 292 -12.75 13.11 26.51
CA SER A 292 -12.99 14.47 27.00
C SER A 292 -14.05 15.22 26.18
N ALA A 293 -14.00 15.12 24.84
CA ALA A 293 -14.99 15.77 23.97
C ALA A 293 -16.41 15.18 24.13
N ARG A 294 -16.53 13.90 24.49
CA ARG A 294 -17.84 13.28 24.79
C ARG A 294 -18.36 13.71 26.15
N SER A 295 -17.50 13.75 27.16
CA SER A 295 -17.85 14.25 28.49
C SER A 295 -18.28 15.71 28.46
N ALA A 296 -17.59 16.57 27.71
CA ALA A 296 -17.96 17.98 27.54
C ALA A 296 -19.31 18.16 26.84
N ARG A 297 -19.61 17.37 25.79
CA ARG A 297 -20.92 17.38 25.13
C ARG A 297 -22.04 16.87 26.03
N ALA A 298 -21.77 15.87 26.87
CA ALA A 298 -22.74 15.39 27.85
C ALA A 298 -23.02 16.44 28.93
N ALA A 299 -21.99 17.14 29.41
CA ALA A 299 -22.13 18.22 30.38
C ALA A 299 -22.91 19.44 29.82
N GLY A 300 -22.65 19.84 28.56
CA GLY A 300 -23.38 20.93 27.91
C GLY A 300 -24.81 20.60 27.48
N ALA A 301 -25.17 19.31 27.38
CA ALA A 301 -26.54 18.88 27.12
C ALA A 301 -27.42 18.83 28.39
N VAL A 302 -26.81 18.87 29.58
CA VAL A 302 -27.51 18.83 30.88
C VAL A 302 -27.91 20.24 31.36
N THR A 303 -27.56 21.30 30.64
CA THR A 303 -28.08 22.66 30.89
C THR A 303 -29.21 23.04 29.93
N PRO A 304 -30.47 22.65 30.19
CA PRO A 304 -31.64 23.43 29.82
C PRO A 304 -32.31 24.07 31.05
N SER A 305 -32.62 25.36 30.90
CA SER A 305 -33.48 26.27 31.69
C SER A 305 -33.08 26.63 33.14
N ALA A 306 -32.66 27.88 33.30
CA ALA A 306 -33.30 28.82 34.23
C ALA A 306 -33.87 29.98 33.39
#